data_AF-A0A920NXA5-F1
#
_entry.id   AF-A0A920NXA5-F1
#
_cell.length_a   1.000
_cell.length_b   1.000
_cell.length_c   1.000
_cell.angle_alpha   90.00
_cell.angle_beta   90.00
_cell.angle_gamma   90.00
#
_symmetry.space_group_name_H-M   'P 1'
#
loop_
_entity.id
_entity.type
_entity.pdbx_description
1 polymer ?
#
loop_
_entity_poly.entity_id
_entity_poly.type
_entity_poly.pdbx_seq_one_letter_code
_entity_poly.pdbx_strand_id
1 'polypeptide(L)' 'MQKAFGDEIKELKFFNYKYYNFKGVKHLISKTGYSKQGGYEIHIENTNSGLELYDYFFKIGKDFDLKPGAPKF' A
#
# COMPACT_ATOMS: atom_id res chain seq x y z
N MET A 1 -3.74 3.58 3.44
CA MET A 1 -2.82 4.28 2.51
C MET A 1 -2.54 5.72 2.91
N GLN A 2 -3.53 6.62 2.98
CA GLN A 2 -3.27 8.03 3.39
C GLN A 2 -2.56 8.14 4.75
N LYS A 3 -2.95 7.33 5.74
CA LYS A 3 -2.28 7.29 7.05
C LYS A 3 -0.81 6.82 7.01
N ALA A 4 -0.41 6.11 5.96
CA ALA A 4 0.95 5.62 5.79
C ALA A 4 1.82 6.52 4.90
N PHE A 5 1.24 7.13 3.87
CA PHE A 5 1.96 7.85 2.81
C PHE A 5 1.49 9.30 2.58
N GLY A 6 0.56 9.80 3.40
CA GLY A 6 0.00 11.15 3.30
C GLY A 6 -1.08 11.30 2.22
N ASP A 7 -1.55 12.52 2.00
CA ASP A 7 -2.58 12.85 1.00
C ASP A 7 -2.12 12.66 -0.44
N GLU A 8 -0.81 12.69 -0.69
CA GLU A 8 -0.23 12.53 -2.04
C GLU A 8 -0.60 11.17 -2.68
N ILE A 9 -0.88 10.14 -1.86
CA ILE A 9 -1.33 8.85 -2.39
C ILE A 9 -2.78 8.84 -2.88
N LYS A 10 -3.62 9.75 -2.37
CA LYS A 10 -4.99 9.91 -2.87
C LYS A 10 -5.01 10.54 -4.27
N GLU A 11 -4.05 11.41 -4.55
CA GLU A 11 -3.91 12.11 -5.83
C GLU A 11 -3.43 11.18 -6.97
N LEU A 12 -2.94 9.98 -6.65
CA LEU A 12 -2.55 8.99 -7.64
C LEU A 12 -3.77 8.61 -8.50
N LYS A 13 -3.62 8.75 -9.83
CA LYS A 13 -4.66 8.40 -10.81
C LYS A 13 -4.76 6.88 -10.99
N PHE A 14 -5.95 6.39 -11.34
CA PHE A 14 -6.17 4.97 -11.65
C PHE A 14 -5.28 4.54 -12.82
N PHE A 15 -4.70 3.32 -12.76
CA PHE A 15 -3.69 2.85 -13.73
C PHE A 15 -2.42 3.72 -13.80
N ASN A 16 -2.03 4.32 -12.67
CA ASN A 16 -0.79 5.07 -12.56
C ASN A 16 0.05 4.58 -11.37
N TYR A 17 1.34 4.87 -11.39
CA TYR A 17 2.29 4.47 -10.35
C TYR A 17 3.19 5.62 -9.95
N LYS A 18 3.61 5.64 -8.68
CA LYS A 18 4.56 6.62 -8.15
C LYS A 18 5.40 5.97 -7.05
N TYR A 19 6.60 6.49 -6.84
CA TYR A 19 7.45 6.09 -5.72
C TYR A 19 7.03 6.84 -4.45
N TYR A 20 6.84 6.09 -3.37
CA TYR A 20 6.58 6.62 -2.04
C TYR A 20 7.69 6.19 -1.08
N ASN A 21 8.03 7.05 -0.13
CA ASN A 21 9.07 6.73 0.85
C ASN A 21 8.44 6.12 2.11
N PHE A 22 9.01 5.01 2.58
CA PHE A 22 8.74 4.43 3.87
C PHE A 22 10.06 4.23 4.61
N LYS A 23 10.27 4.94 5.73
CA LYS A 23 11.47 4.88 6.56
C LYS A 23 12.79 4.99 5.77
N GLY A 24 12.84 5.85 4.76
CA GLY A 24 14.04 6.06 3.93
C GLY A 24 14.13 5.14 2.70
N VAL A 25 13.28 4.11 2.60
CA VAL A 25 13.24 3.21 1.43
C VAL A 25 12.12 3.64 0.48
N LYS A 26 12.41 3.72 -0.82
CA LYS A 26 11.40 3.99 -1.84
C LYS A 26 10.68 2.71 -2.21
N HIS A 27 9.36 2.74 -2.21
CA HIS A 27 8.48 1.67 -2.68
C HIS A 27 7.67 2.19 -3.85
N LEU A 28 7.62 1.42 -4.94
CA LEU A 28 6.78 1.74 -6.07
C LEU A 28 5.34 1.31 -5.75
N ILE A 29 4.40 2.27 -5.76
CA ILE A 29 3.00 2.01 -5.49
C ILE A 29 2.18 2.37 -6.71
N SER A 30 1.36 1.44 -7.17
CA SER A 30 0.42 1.59 -8.26
C SER A 30 -1.00 1.62 -7.75
N LYS A 31 -1.86 2.46 -8.36
CA LYS A 31 -3.31 2.46 -8.08
C LYS A 31 -4.00 1.53 -9.06
N THR A 32 -3.77 0.26 -8.82
CA THR A 32 -4.28 -0.88 -9.57
C THR A 32 -4.74 -1.94 -8.57
N GLY A 33 -5.45 -2.95 -9.06
CA GLY A 33 -5.93 -4.05 -8.23
C GLY A 33 -6.96 -4.90 -8.96
N TYR A 34 -6.90 -6.20 -8.73
CA TYR A 34 -7.77 -7.20 -9.37
C TYR A 34 -9.22 -7.18 -8.85
N SER A 35 -9.55 -6.25 -7.96
CA SER A 35 -10.91 -6.09 -7.41
C SER A 35 -11.56 -4.82 -7.95
N LYS A 36 -12.81 -4.91 -8.39
CA LYS A 36 -13.65 -3.74 -8.76
C LYS A 36 -13.86 -2.74 -7.61
N GLN A 37 -13.44 -3.09 -6.39
CA GLN A 37 -13.52 -2.26 -5.19
C GLN A 37 -12.41 -1.19 -5.12
N GLY A 38 -11.47 -1.19 -6.07
CA GLY A 38 -10.32 -0.31 -6.05
C GLY A 38 -9.27 -0.75 -5.03
N GLY A 39 -8.05 -0.24 -5.17
CA GLY A 39 -6.93 -0.65 -4.34
C GLY A 39 -5.63 0.00 -4.77
N TYR A 40 -4.57 -0.36 -4.05
CA TYR A 40 -3.21 -0.03 -4.39
C TYR A 40 -2.39 -1.31 -4.34
N GLU A 41 -1.44 -1.44 -5.25
CA GLU A 41 -0.46 -2.51 -5.27
C GLU A 41 0.91 -1.90 -4.93
N ILE A 42 1.66 -2.58 -4.06
CA ILE A 42 2.98 -2.12 -3.61
C ILE A 42 4.00 -3.12 -4.14
N HIS A 43 4.91 -2.63 -4.98
CA HIS A 43 5.98 -3.43 -5.54
C HIS A 43 7.17 -3.41 -4.57
N ILE A 44 7.37 -4.52 -3.88
CA ILE A 44 8.42 -4.68 -2.86
C ILE A 44 9.72 -5.10 -3.54
N GLU A 45 10.64 -4.15 -3.70
CA GLU A 45 12.02 -4.42 -4.15
C GLU A 45 12.94 -4.77 -2.97
N ASN A 46 12.69 -4.17 -1.79
CA ASN A 46 13.42 -4.46 -0.56
C ASN A 46 12.54 -5.26 0.41
N THR A 47 12.80 -6.56 0.54
CA THR A 47 11.99 -7.49 1.34
C THR A 47 11.91 -7.10 2.81
N ASN A 48 13.02 -6.68 3.44
CA ASN A 48 13.02 -6.27 4.84
C ASN A 48 12.11 -5.06 5.07
N SER A 49 12.22 -4.05 4.21
CA SER A 49 11.36 -2.87 4.28
C SER A 49 9.90 -3.22 3.98
N GLY A 50 9.64 -4.17 3.09
CA GLY A 50 8.29 -4.66 2.79
C GLY A 50 7.64 -5.38 3.97
N LEU A 51 8.39 -6.20 4.70
CA LEU A 51 7.91 -6.85 5.93
C LEU A 51 7.58 -5.81 7.01
N GLU A 52 8.48 -4.84 7.23
CA GLU A 52 8.21 -3.75 8.17
C GLU A 52 6.99 -2.92 7.77
N LEU A 53 6.80 -2.68 6.47
CA LEU A 53 5.65 -1.96 5.95
C LEU A 53 4.36 -2.75 6.17
N TYR A 54 4.38 -4.08 5.98
CA TYR A 54 3.26 -4.97 6.26
C TYR A 54 2.85 -4.90 7.74
N ASP A 55 3.80 -5.08 8.66
CA ASP A 55 3.54 -4.98 10.10
C ASP A 55 3.03 -3.58 10.48
N TYR A 56 3.58 -2.54 9.86
CA TYR A 56 3.14 -1.18 10.06
C TYR A 56 1.68 -0.98 9.63
N PHE A 57 1.25 -1.56 8.50
CA PHE A 57 -0.15 -1.52 8.08
C PHE A 57 -1.07 -2.18 9.10
N PHE A 58 -0.72 -3.36 9.62
CA PHE A 58 -1.52 -4.00 10.67
C PHE A 58 -1.59 -3.17 11.94
N LYS A 59 -0.49 -2.51 12.32
CA LYS A 59 -0.44 -1.63 13.49
C LYS A 59 -1.38 -0.42 13.34
N ILE A 60 -1.31 0.30 12.22
CA ILE A 60 -2.14 1.50 12.00
C ILE A 60 -3.57 1.17 11.56
N GLY A 61 -3.76 -0.04 11.02
CA GLY A 61 -4.98 -0.58 10.44
C GLY A 61 -5.96 -1.16 11.44
N LYS A 62 -5.57 -1.31 12.72
CA LYS A 62 -6.48 -1.76 13.80
C LYS A 62 -7.76 -0.93 13.90
N ASP A 63 -7.66 0.37 13.64
CA ASP A 63 -8.78 1.31 13.64
C ASP A 63 -9.75 1.11 12.45
N PHE A 64 -9.31 0.42 11.41
CA PHE A 64 -10.04 0.22 10.15
C PHE A 64 -10.55 -1.21 9.97
N ASP A 65 -10.53 -2.04 11.04
CA ASP A 65 -10.84 -3.47 10.97
C ASP A 65 -10.03 -4.19 9.86
N LEU A 66 -8.76 -3.79 9.68
CA LEU A 66 -7.89 -4.34 8.65
C LEU A 66 -7.64 -5.84 8.90
N LYS A 67 -7.94 -6.66 7.88
CA LYS A 67 -7.81 -8.12 7.93
C LYS A 67 -6.94 -8.62 6.78
N PRO A 68 -6.19 -9.72 6.98
CA PRO A 68 -5.51 -10.39 5.88
C PRO A 68 -6.54 -10.93 4.89
N GLY A 69 -6.24 -10.82 3.60
CA GLY A 69 -7.08 -11.31 2.52
C GLY A 69 -6.23 -11.79 1.35
N ALA A 70 -6.84 -12.61 0.49
CA ALA A 70 -6.27 -13.09 -0.75
C ALA A 70 -7.32 -12.91 -1.87
N PRO A 71 -6.91 -12.81 -3.14
CA PRO A 71 -7.85 -12.77 -4.25
C PRO A 71 -8.79 -13.98 -4.18
N LYS A 72 -10.11 -13.71 -4.18
CA LYS A 72 -11.12 -14.74 -4.35
C LYS A 72 -11.22 -15.03 -5.85
N PHE A 73 -10.90 -16.26 -6.23
CA PHE A 73 -11.16 -16.81 -7.56
C PHE A 73 -12.62 -17.22 -7.70
#